data_AF-A0A2M7QUH6-F1
#
_entry.id   AF-A0A2M7QUH6-F1
#
_cell.length_a   1.000
_cell.length_b   1.000
_cell.length_c   1.000
_cell.angle_alpha   90.00
_cell.angle_beta   90.00
_cell.angle_gamma   90.00
#
_symmetry.space_group_name_H-M   'P 1'
#
loop_
_entity.id
_entity.type
_entity.pdbx_description
1 polymer ?
#
loop_
_entity_poly.entity_id
_entity_poly.type
_entity_poly.pdbx_seq_one_letter_code
_entity_poly.pdbx_strand_id
1 'polypeptide(L)'
;MQEKPYQKVSSYEGRKGEVKKVVLLYSGGLDTSVMLKWIQDQYGAEVIALTIDIGQQADDLEKIRLKALKLGAIEALVVDAKKEFAYHYLAKGIKANSRYQGRYYMSTPMGRPLLAKLAVDVARQYGADTIAHGSTGKGNDQVRIEGSILTLASEMKIIAPVREWSMGRDEELVYAKENHIPVKQTVDSPYSYDDNMWGVTGESGEIEIPSVIPPLEKILQVCTLPEKAPNKSQYIKLRFVKGLPVGLDGKEYDLVELIGRLNKIGAKHGVGIAHHIEDRLVGLKVRGLYEAPAAEIIINAHFNLEKYVSTREENGFKTLVDTKWAYLCYGALWYEPLMADLNAYIDQVNEKVSGMVTVKLYKGMAEVVAVDTANTLFDEKLATFMKDASFNQNASPGFIEIYTLQMRLAQDTQRFALLTIGEDKNKKQFLPLIERLDKLGFNFYATEKTHKFLKKSKVASVMLHKMHSGGKPNLEDILKQNVLDLIINVPYNGTTTGSEKDEAVIKEWAVKNDIKLITDYQTTENLVRELEKRMVVRVKKS
;
A
#
# COMPACT_ATOMS: atom_id res chain seq x y z
N MET A 1 2.57 1.33 38.91
CA MET A 1 3.30 2.51 38.39
C MET A 1 2.44 3.72 38.74
N GLN A 2 2.96 4.73 39.44
CA GLN A 2 2.23 5.99 39.57
C GLN A 2 2.01 6.58 38.18
N GLU A 3 0.75 6.84 37.81
CA GLU A 3 0.43 7.52 36.56
C GLU A 3 1.11 8.88 36.56
N LYS A 4 2.06 9.07 35.62
CA LYS A 4 2.62 10.40 35.40
C LYS A 4 1.52 11.24 34.73
N PRO A 5 1.23 12.45 35.25
CA PRO A 5 0.24 13.31 34.64
C PRO A 5 0.65 13.67 33.21
N TYR A 6 -0.34 13.80 32.31
CA TYR A 6 -0.11 14.21 30.93
C TYR A 6 0.66 15.54 30.89
N GLN A 7 1.78 15.56 30.17
CA GLN A 7 2.63 16.74 30.03
C GLN A 7 2.44 17.35 28.64
N LYS A 8 1.92 18.58 28.61
CA LYS A 8 1.84 19.39 27.39
C LYS A 8 3.24 19.83 26.98
N VAL A 9 3.69 19.41 25.81
CA VAL A 9 5.07 19.64 25.32
C VAL A 9 5.11 20.46 24.03
N SER A 10 4.02 20.47 23.26
CA SER A 10 3.94 21.24 22.04
C SER A 10 3.55 22.69 22.32
N SER A 11 3.89 23.59 21.40
CA SER A 11 3.57 25.02 21.51
C SER A 11 2.11 25.34 21.25
N TYR A 12 1.40 24.49 20.51
CA TYR A 12 0.01 24.69 20.12
C TYR A 12 -1.00 24.15 21.13
N GLU A 13 -0.56 23.34 22.10
CA GLU A 13 -1.45 22.82 23.15
C GLU A 13 -1.99 23.97 24.03
N GLY A 14 -3.31 24.08 24.11
CA GLY A 14 -3.97 25.04 24.99
C GLY A 14 -3.69 24.71 26.46
N ARG A 15 -3.36 25.73 27.27
CA ARG A 15 -3.05 25.58 28.70
C ARG A 15 -4.17 26.15 29.57
N LYS A 16 -4.34 25.58 30.77
CA LYS A 16 -5.32 26.09 31.75
C LYS A 16 -5.01 27.56 32.08
N GLY A 17 -6.04 28.41 32.07
CA GLY A 17 -5.92 29.86 32.25
C GLY A 17 -5.67 30.65 30.96
N GLU A 18 -5.22 30.00 29.88
CA GLU A 18 -5.06 30.64 28.55
C GLU A 18 -6.30 30.42 27.67
N VAL A 19 -6.89 29.22 27.73
CA VAL A 19 -8.06 28.82 26.96
C VAL A 19 -9.33 29.49 27.50
N LYS A 20 -10.08 30.20 26.66
CA LYS A 20 -11.30 30.92 27.08
C LYS A 20 -12.56 30.43 26.37
N LYS A 21 -12.47 30.23 25.05
CA LYS A 21 -13.60 29.77 24.23
C LYS A 21 -13.15 28.69 23.26
N VAL A 22 -13.84 27.56 23.31
CA VAL A 22 -13.47 26.31 22.64
C VAL A 22 -14.54 25.91 21.63
N VAL A 23 -14.12 25.61 20.39
CA VAL A 23 -14.96 24.84 19.45
C VAL A 23 -14.67 23.36 19.66
N LEU A 24 -15.64 22.61 20.18
CA LEU A 24 -15.54 21.17 20.39
C LEU A 24 -16.14 20.44 19.18
N LEU A 25 -15.32 19.63 18.49
CA LEU A 25 -15.82 18.65 17.54
C LEU A 25 -16.66 17.60 18.28
N TYR A 26 -17.98 17.66 18.08
CA TYR A 26 -18.97 16.98 18.90
C TYR A 26 -19.79 15.97 18.09
N SER A 27 -19.72 14.70 18.49
CA SER A 27 -20.46 13.59 17.88
C SER A 27 -21.68 13.14 18.69
N GLY A 28 -21.87 13.65 19.91
CA GLY A 28 -22.99 13.25 20.77
C GLY A 28 -22.83 11.92 21.51
N GLY A 29 -21.73 11.19 21.25
CA GLY A 29 -21.32 10.00 22.00
C GLY A 29 -21.01 10.28 23.47
N LEU A 30 -20.68 9.24 24.25
CA LEU A 30 -20.29 9.41 25.66
C LEU A 30 -19.07 10.31 25.78
N ASP A 31 -17.98 9.98 25.09
CA ASP A 31 -16.68 10.62 25.19
C ASP A 31 -16.81 12.12 24.92
N THR A 32 -17.38 12.51 23.78
CA THR A 32 -17.55 13.93 23.42
C THR A 32 -18.52 14.68 24.35
N SER A 33 -19.45 13.99 25.02
CA SER A 33 -20.32 14.59 26.03
C SER A 33 -19.61 14.81 27.36
N VAL A 34 -18.79 13.83 27.79
CA VAL A 34 -17.89 13.96 28.95
C VAL A 34 -16.89 15.09 28.69
N MET A 35 -16.31 15.16 27.49
CA MET A 35 -15.40 16.23 27.06
C MET A 35 -15.99 17.62 27.20
N LEU A 36 -17.22 17.83 26.74
CA LEU A 36 -17.89 19.13 26.83
C LEU A 36 -17.88 19.62 28.29
N LYS A 37 -18.31 18.76 29.22
CA LYS A 37 -18.38 19.11 30.63
C LYS A 37 -17.00 19.22 31.27
N TRP A 38 -16.09 18.32 30.91
CA TRP A 38 -14.72 18.32 31.42
C TRP A 38 -13.93 19.57 31.01
N ILE A 39 -14.13 20.07 29.79
CA ILE A 39 -13.53 21.33 29.33
C ILE A 39 -14.02 22.50 30.19
N GLN A 40 -15.32 22.56 30.49
CA GLN A 40 -15.87 23.58 31.38
C GLN A 40 -15.26 23.47 32.79
N ASP A 41 -15.18 22.27 33.34
CA ASP A 41 -14.70 22.06 34.71
C ASP A 41 -13.18 22.30 34.86
N GLN A 42 -12.38 21.86 33.88
CA GLN A 42 -10.92 21.87 33.97
C GLN A 42 -10.26 23.12 33.39
N TYR A 43 -10.89 23.73 32.39
CA TYR A 43 -10.38 24.95 31.75
C TYR A 43 -11.19 26.20 32.12
N GLY A 44 -12.41 26.05 32.65
CA GLY A 44 -13.29 27.20 32.89
C GLY A 44 -13.73 27.90 31.60
N ALA A 45 -13.70 27.18 30.47
CA ALA A 45 -13.89 27.74 29.14
C ALA A 45 -15.34 27.60 28.65
N GLU A 46 -15.78 28.57 27.84
CA GLU A 46 -17.02 28.48 27.08
C GLU A 46 -16.87 27.45 25.95
N VAL A 47 -17.89 26.63 25.72
CA VAL A 47 -17.84 25.56 24.72
C VAL A 47 -18.91 25.77 23.65
N ILE A 48 -18.49 25.77 22.40
CA ILE A 48 -19.33 25.70 21.20
C ILE A 48 -19.24 24.27 20.68
N ALA A 49 -20.35 23.54 20.67
CA ALA A 49 -20.38 22.21 20.10
C ALA A 49 -20.58 22.29 18.58
N LEU A 50 -19.71 21.64 17.82
CA LEU A 50 -19.78 21.59 16.36
C LEU A 50 -19.95 20.14 15.90
N THR A 51 -21.13 19.85 15.36
CA THR A 51 -21.45 18.59 14.68
C THR A 51 -21.48 18.84 13.17
N ILE A 52 -20.85 17.96 12.39
CA ILE A 52 -20.72 18.12 10.94
C ILE A 52 -21.38 16.92 10.27
N ASP A 53 -22.43 17.18 9.50
CA ASP A 53 -23.15 16.18 8.72
C ASP A 53 -22.41 15.92 7.40
N ILE A 54 -21.71 14.78 7.35
CA ILE A 54 -21.10 14.23 6.14
C ILE A 54 -21.82 12.94 5.72
N GLY A 55 -23.10 12.84 6.07
CA GLY A 55 -24.01 11.76 5.70
C GLY A 55 -23.84 10.50 6.55
N GLN A 56 -23.56 10.68 7.84
CA GLN A 56 -23.69 9.61 8.84
C GLN A 56 -25.10 8.99 8.73
N GLN A 57 -25.18 7.67 8.77
CA GLN A 57 -26.41 6.91 8.52
C GLN A 57 -27.15 6.55 9.81
N ALA A 58 -26.43 6.45 10.95
CA ALA A 58 -26.99 6.00 12.22
C ALA A 58 -27.38 7.13 13.20
N ASP A 59 -26.98 8.38 12.94
CA ASP A 59 -27.04 9.46 13.93
C ASP A 59 -28.28 10.35 13.81
N ASP A 60 -28.84 10.74 14.97
CA ASP A 60 -29.89 11.76 15.09
C ASP A 60 -29.25 13.11 15.46
N LEU A 61 -28.94 13.90 14.43
CA LEU A 61 -28.17 15.13 14.57
C LEU A 61 -28.87 16.21 15.41
N GLU A 62 -30.21 16.27 15.36
CA GLU A 62 -30.96 17.25 16.16
C GLU A 62 -30.94 16.85 17.64
N LYS A 63 -31.06 15.56 17.94
CA LYS A 63 -30.89 15.07 19.32
C LYS A 63 -29.48 15.29 19.85
N ILE A 64 -28.46 15.15 19.00
CA ILE A 64 -27.06 15.46 19.33
C ILE A 64 -26.93 16.96 19.67
N ARG A 65 -27.46 17.84 18.83
CA ARG A 65 -27.46 19.30 19.05
C ARG A 65 -28.12 19.68 20.38
N LEU A 66 -29.33 19.18 20.63
CA LEU A 66 -30.07 19.44 21.87
C LEU A 66 -29.35 18.89 23.11
N LYS A 67 -28.68 17.74 22.98
CA LYS A 67 -27.86 17.18 24.06
C LYS A 67 -26.70 18.10 24.43
N ALA A 68 -25.97 18.65 23.45
CA ALA A 68 -24.88 19.59 23.71
C ALA A 68 -25.35 20.84 24.48
N LEU A 69 -26.46 21.45 24.06
CA LEU A 69 -27.04 22.61 24.74
C LEU A 69 -27.43 22.28 26.18
N LYS A 70 -28.06 21.12 26.41
CA LYS A 70 -28.42 20.66 27.76
C LYS A 70 -27.21 20.48 28.67
N LEU A 71 -26.05 20.12 28.11
CA LEU A 71 -24.79 19.96 28.84
C LEU A 71 -24.06 21.30 29.07
N GLY A 72 -24.61 22.42 28.61
CA GLY A 72 -24.09 23.76 28.85
C GLY A 72 -23.18 24.32 27.76
N ALA A 73 -23.19 23.76 26.55
CA ALA A 73 -22.62 24.46 25.41
C ALA A 73 -23.33 25.80 25.21
N ILE A 74 -22.57 26.87 24.99
CA ILE A 74 -23.12 28.21 24.73
C ILE A 74 -23.76 28.31 23.34
N GLU A 75 -23.37 27.41 22.44
CA GLU A 75 -23.92 27.24 21.11
C GLU A 75 -23.72 25.78 20.65
N ALA A 76 -24.65 25.25 19.86
CA ALA A 76 -24.56 23.92 19.27
C ALA A 76 -24.94 23.95 17.79
N LEU A 77 -23.94 23.77 16.93
CA LEU A 77 -24.05 23.87 15.49
C LEU A 77 -24.12 22.50 14.84
N VAL A 78 -25.01 22.37 13.85
CA VAL A 78 -25.04 21.23 12.92
C VAL A 78 -24.82 21.80 11.52
N VAL A 79 -23.69 21.45 10.90
CA VAL A 79 -23.32 21.93 9.56
C VAL A 79 -23.57 20.83 8.53
N ASP A 80 -24.47 21.06 7.58
CA ASP A 80 -24.63 20.16 6.42
C ASP A 80 -23.46 20.35 5.45
N ALA A 81 -22.58 19.37 5.42
CA ALA A 81 -21.37 19.36 4.59
C ALA A 81 -21.37 18.21 3.57
N LYS A 82 -22.50 17.52 3.35
CA LYS A 82 -22.57 16.34 2.47
C LYS A 82 -22.11 16.64 1.05
N LYS A 83 -22.55 17.78 0.47
CA LYS A 83 -22.16 18.17 -0.89
C LYS A 83 -20.68 18.55 -0.98
N GLU A 84 -20.17 19.32 -0.01
CA GLU A 84 -18.76 19.67 0.03
C GLU A 84 -17.91 18.39 0.17
N PHE A 85 -18.29 17.48 1.07
CA PHE A 85 -17.62 16.20 1.24
C PHE A 85 -17.62 15.38 -0.05
N ALA A 86 -18.78 15.21 -0.69
CA ALA A 86 -18.89 14.44 -1.91
C ALA A 86 -18.06 15.01 -3.07
N TYR A 87 -18.19 16.31 -3.35
CA TYR A 87 -17.59 16.90 -4.55
C TYR A 87 -16.16 17.40 -4.37
N HIS A 88 -15.73 17.75 -3.15
CA HIS A 88 -14.37 18.29 -2.92
C HIS A 88 -13.41 17.25 -2.30
N TYR A 89 -13.93 16.18 -1.70
CA TYR A 89 -13.13 15.14 -1.04
C TYR A 89 -13.33 13.78 -1.70
N LEU A 90 -14.54 13.23 -1.67
CA LEU A 90 -14.82 11.89 -2.21
C LEU A 90 -14.58 11.82 -3.72
N ALA A 91 -14.94 12.85 -4.48
CA ALA A 91 -14.68 12.94 -5.91
C ALA A 91 -13.17 12.76 -6.24
N LYS A 92 -12.28 13.30 -5.40
CA LYS A 92 -10.83 13.11 -5.56
C LYS A 92 -10.43 11.67 -5.27
N GLY A 93 -10.95 11.09 -4.19
CA GLY A 93 -10.72 9.68 -3.85
C GLY A 93 -11.22 8.70 -4.91
N ILE A 94 -12.38 8.98 -5.52
CA ILE A 94 -12.95 8.20 -6.63
C ILE A 94 -12.00 8.19 -7.83
N LYS A 95 -11.60 9.37 -8.31
CA LYS A 95 -10.71 9.52 -9.48
C LYS A 95 -9.30 8.95 -9.22
N ALA A 96 -8.85 8.99 -7.98
CA ALA A 96 -7.59 8.43 -7.51
C ALA A 96 -7.65 6.91 -7.22
N ASN A 97 -8.78 6.25 -7.51
CA ASN A 97 -9.02 4.85 -7.14
C ASN A 97 -8.64 4.53 -5.67
N SER A 98 -8.89 5.45 -4.74
CA SER A 98 -8.18 5.51 -3.46
C SER A 98 -8.37 4.25 -2.62
N ARG A 99 -7.25 3.57 -2.34
CA ARG A 99 -7.17 2.33 -1.56
C ARG A 99 -5.90 2.33 -0.73
N TYR A 100 -6.02 2.22 0.59
CA TYR A 100 -4.86 2.05 1.46
C TYR A 100 -4.65 0.57 1.78
N GLN A 101 -3.46 0.06 1.44
CA GLN A 101 -2.97 -1.30 1.73
C GLN A 101 -3.94 -2.46 1.40
N GLY A 102 -4.93 -2.24 0.53
CA GLY A 102 -5.98 -3.21 0.24
C GLY A 102 -7.35 -2.55 0.13
N ARG A 103 -8.35 -3.10 0.82
CA ARG A 103 -9.77 -2.72 0.68
C ARG A 103 -10.22 -1.62 1.67
N TYR A 104 -9.31 -0.77 2.12
CA TYR A 104 -9.68 0.43 2.87
C TYR A 104 -9.82 1.64 1.95
N TYR A 105 -11.06 2.09 1.74
CA TYR A 105 -11.42 3.14 0.78
C TYR A 105 -11.44 4.55 1.38
N MET A 106 -10.66 4.79 2.44
CA MET A 106 -10.40 6.13 2.97
C MET A 106 -11.66 6.87 3.45
N SER A 107 -12.65 6.16 4.00
CA SER A 107 -13.89 6.76 4.55
C SER A 107 -13.61 7.77 5.66
N THR A 108 -12.86 7.39 6.68
CA THR A 108 -12.46 8.25 7.80
C THR A 108 -11.51 9.38 7.38
N PRO A 109 -10.38 9.13 6.69
CA PRO A 109 -9.31 10.11 6.55
C PRO A 109 -9.69 11.25 5.61
N MET A 110 -10.56 11.01 4.62
CA MET A 110 -11.07 12.07 3.74
C MET A 110 -11.97 13.07 4.47
N GLY A 111 -12.69 12.65 5.52
CA GLY A 111 -13.58 13.54 6.27
C GLY A 111 -12.82 14.48 7.21
N ARG A 112 -11.66 14.08 7.74
CA ARG A 112 -10.96 14.83 8.80
C ARG A 112 -10.45 16.21 8.37
N PRO A 113 -9.89 16.40 7.16
CA PRO A 113 -9.49 17.73 6.71
C PRO A 113 -10.68 18.67 6.49
N LEU A 114 -11.87 18.16 6.13
CA LEU A 114 -13.12 18.93 6.09
C LEU A 114 -13.59 19.33 7.49
N LEU A 115 -13.57 18.38 8.43
CA LEU A 115 -13.90 18.66 9.84
C LEU A 115 -13.01 19.77 10.40
N ALA A 116 -11.70 19.67 10.19
CA ALA A 116 -10.73 20.67 10.63
C ALA A 116 -10.97 22.04 9.99
N LYS A 117 -11.25 22.08 8.67
CA LYS A 117 -11.60 23.32 7.96
C LYS A 117 -12.80 24.01 8.59
N LEU A 118 -13.90 23.27 8.75
CA LEU A 118 -15.14 23.83 9.31
C LEU A 118 -14.97 24.22 10.78
N ALA A 119 -14.18 23.50 11.56
CA ALA A 119 -13.85 23.88 12.94
C ALA A 119 -13.07 25.20 13.01
N VAL A 120 -12.12 25.41 12.10
CA VAL A 120 -11.38 26.68 11.98
C VAL A 120 -12.30 27.82 11.56
N ASP A 121 -13.17 27.59 10.58
CA ASP A 121 -14.13 28.59 10.11
C ASP A 121 -15.07 29.02 11.25
N VAL A 122 -15.63 28.06 12.00
CA VAL A 122 -16.48 28.32 13.18
C VAL A 122 -15.70 29.00 14.29
N ALA A 123 -14.46 28.57 14.57
CA ALA A 123 -13.65 29.18 15.61
C ALA A 123 -13.40 30.67 15.32
N ARG A 124 -13.06 31.00 14.07
CA ARG A 124 -12.90 32.39 13.63
C ARG A 124 -14.21 33.18 13.70
N GLN A 125 -15.32 32.58 13.25
CA GLN A 125 -16.64 33.22 13.28
C GLN A 125 -17.09 33.59 14.70
N TYR A 126 -16.84 32.72 15.68
CA TYR A 126 -17.28 32.90 17.06
C TYR A 126 -16.22 33.50 17.98
N GLY A 127 -15.04 33.82 17.45
CA GLY A 127 -13.90 34.33 18.21
C GLY A 127 -13.40 33.34 19.26
N ALA A 128 -13.42 32.05 18.95
CA ALA A 128 -12.85 31.00 19.79
C ALA A 128 -11.31 30.96 19.60
N ASP A 129 -10.59 30.84 20.71
CA ASP A 129 -9.12 30.76 20.73
C ASP A 129 -8.59 29.33 20.63
N THR A 130 -9.47 28.34 20.81
CA THR A 130 -9.10 26.93 20.92
C THR A 130 -10.08 26.02 20.17
N ILE A 131 -9.57 24.94 19.58
CA ILE A 131 -10.37 23.82 19.05
C ILE A 131 -10.11 22.56 19.88
N ALA A 132 -11.14 21.76 20.15
CA ALA A 132 -11.06 20.51 20.88
C ALA A 132 -11.54 19.31 20.07
N HIS A 133 -10.88 18.16 20.24
CA HIS A 133 -11.26 16.89 19.62
C HIS A 133 -11.02 15.70 20.56
N GLY A 134 -11.75 14.60 20.33
CA GLY A 134 -11.76 13.42 21.19
C GLY A 134 -10.85 12.28 20.73
N SER A 135 -9.85 12.55 19.89
CA SER A 135 -9.00 11.48 19.37
C SER A 135 -8.05 10.96 20.44
N THR A 136 -7.86 9.63 20.49
CA THR A 136 -6.89 9.00 21.39
C THR A 136 -5.45 9.24 20.93
N GLY A 137 -4.50 9.08 21.86
CA GLY A 137 -3.06 9.21 21.57
C GLY A 137 -2.45 8.11 20.68
N LYS A 138 -3.24 7.09 20.29
CA LYS A 138 -2.80 5.94 19.47
C LYS A 138 -3.47 5.88 18.10
N GLY A 139 -4.44 6.76 17.84
CA GLY A 139 -5.16 6.84 16.57
C GLY A 139 -4.46 7.74 15.56
N ASN A 140 -4.78 7.57 14.27
CA ASN A 140 -4.33 8.46 13.22
C ASN A 140 -5.08 9.81 13.21
N ASP A 141 -6.33 9.83 13.72
CA ASP A 141 -7.20 11.01 13.66
C ASP A 141 -6.68 12.19 14.46
N GLN A 142 -5.89 11.97 15.52
CA GLN A 142 -5.20 13.07 16.20
C GLN A 142 -4.29 13.83 15.23
N VAL A 143 -3.53 13.11 14.40
CA VAL A 143 -2.59 13.71 13.45
C VAL A 143 -3.35 14.37 12.30
N ARG A 144 -4.42 13.75 11.83
CA ARG A 144 -5.27 14.29 10.75
C ARG A 144 -5.96 15.59 11.15
N ILE A 145 -6.55 15.62 12.34
CA ILE A 145 -7.29 16.78 12.84
C ILE A 145 -6.31 17.88 13.25
N GLU A 146 -5.35 17.59 14.14
CA GLU A 146 -4.39 18.60 14.61
C GLU A 146 -3.54 19.14 13.46
N GLY A 147 -2.98 18.27 12.62
CA GLY A 147 -2.17 18.68 11.48
C GLY A 147 -2.94 19.57 10.50
N SER A 148 -4.22 19.24 10.23
CA SER A 148 -5.08 20.06 9.37
C SER A 148 -5.40 21.41 10.01
N ILE A 149 -5.74 21.45 11.29
CA ILE A 149 -6.01 22.71 12.00
C ILE A 149 -4.77 23.59 11.98
N LEU A 150 -3.60 23.05 12.36
CA LEU A 150 -2.35 23.81 12.41
C LEU A 150 -1.90 24.31 11.04
N THR A 151 -2.24 23.60 9.97
CA THR A 151 -1.96 24.04 8.60
C THR A 151 -2.87 25.21 8.18
N LEU A 152 -4.14 25.20 8.60
CA LEU A 152 -5.13 26.23 8.23
C LEU A 152 -5.16 27.45 9.16
N ALA A 153 -4.74 27.25 10.41
CA ALA A 153 -4.79 28.22 11.49
C ALA A 153 -3.67 27.91 12.50
N SER A 154 -2.43 28.20 12.12
CA SER A 154 -1.24 27.97 12.97
C SER A 154 -1.28 28.70 14.32
N GLU A 155 -2.10 29.75 14.42
CA GLU A 155 -2.37 30.52 15.62
C GLU A 155 -3.28 29.79 16.64
N MET A 156 -4.06 28.82 16.17
CA MET A 156 -5.11 28.17 16.95
C MET A 156 -4.51 27.28 18.04
N LYS A 157 -5.04 27.37 19.27
CA LYS A 157 -4.73 26.39 20.30
C LYS A 157 -5.55 25.12 20.12
N ILE A 158 -4.99 23.99 20.50
CA ILE A 158 -5.70 22.72 20.46
C ILE A 158 -5.65 22.05 21.83
N ILE A 159 -6.78 21.49 22.26
CA ILE A 159 -6.86 20.62 23.42
C ILE A 159 -7.45 19.27 23.02
N ALA A 160 -6.94 18.21 23.62
CA ALA A 160 -7.38 16.84 23.31
C ALA A 160 -7.68 16.11 24.62
N PRO A 161 -8.82 16.40 25.27
CA PRO A 161 -9.15 15.88 26.59
C PRO A 161 -8.91 14.38 26.79
N VAL A 162 -9.20 13.54 25.78
CA VAL A 162 -9.00 12.08 25.83
C VAL A 162 -7.52 11.70 26.03
N ARG A 163 -6.58 12.53 25.58
CA ARG A 163 -5.14 12.35 25.87
C ARG A 163 -4.74 12.87 27.24
N GLU A 164 -5.51 13.81 27.79
CA GLU A 164 -5.17 14.59 28.99
C GLU A 164 -5.72 13.99 30.28
N TRP A 165 -6.95 13.47 30.26
CA TRP A 165 -7.72 13.21 31.49
C TRP A 165 -7.47 11.85 32.14
N SER A 166 -6.69 10.98 31.50
CA SER A 166 -6.40 9.59 31.90
C SER A 166 -7.60 8.68 32.23
N MET A 167 -8.85 9.17 32.10
CA MET A 167 -10.04 8.39 32.43
C MET A 167 -10.18 7.14 31.56
N GLY A 168 -10.35 5.99 32.19
CA GLY A 168 -10.86 4.78 31.57
C GLY A 168 -12.38 4.84 31.36
N ARG A 169 -12.93 3.84 30.65
CA ARG A 169 -14.37 3.81 30.32
C ARG A 169 -15.28 3.81 31.56
N ASP A 170 -14.90 3.07 32.59
CA ASP A 170 -15.68 3.01 33.84
C ASP A 170 -15.66 4.36 34.57
N GLU A 171 -14.52 5.05 34.55
CA GLU A 171 -14.36 6.39 35.13
C GLU A 171 -15.16 7.44 34.35
N GLU A 172 -15.19 7.36 33.02
CA GLU A 172 -16.06 8.20 32.18
C GLU A 172 -17.54 8.02 32.53
N LEU A 173 -17.98 6.78 32.80
CA LEU A 173 -19.36 6.49 33.19
C LEU A 173 -19.69 7.04 34.59
N VAL A 174 -18.75 6.96 35.52
CA VAL A 174 -18.88 7.58 36.85
C VAL A 174 -18.98 9.10 36.71
N TYR A 175 -18.04 9.72 35.97
CA TYR A 175 -18.04 11.15 35.72
C TYR A 175 -19.34 11.61 35.03
N ALA A 176 -19.81 10.84 34.05
CA ALA A 176 -21.07 11.11 33.36
C ALA A 176 -22.26 11.07 34.31
N LYS A 177 -22.31 10.10 35.24
CA LYS A 177 -23.37 10.01 36.25
C LYS A 177 -23.34 11.18 37.22
N GLU A 178 -22.17 11.54 37.74
CA GLU A 178 -21.98 12.67 38.66
C GLU A 178 -22.38 14.01 38.02
N ASN A 179 -22.12 14.15 36.72
CA ASN A 179 -22.42 15.35 35.95
C ASN A 179 -23.77 15.30 35.19
N HIS A 180 -24.63 14.32 35.50
CA HIS A 180 -25.97 14.17 34.91
C HIS A 180 -25.97 14.10 33.37
N ILE A 181 -24.91 13.54 32.79
CA ILE A 181 -24.73 13.37 31.35
C ILE A 181 -25.59 12.17 30.89
N PRO A 182 -26.52 12.35 29.94
CA PRO A 182 -27.32 11.23 29.43
C PRO A 182 -26.46 10.22 28.65
N VAL A 183 -26.34 9.00 29.16
CA VAL A 183 -25.60 7.89 28.53
C VAL A 183 -26.57 6.92 27.86
N LYS A 184 -26.32 6.59 26.59
CA LYS A 184 -27.08 5.58 25.83
C LYS A 184 -26.40 4.19 25.81
N GLN A 185 -25.09 4.13 26.05
CA GLN A 185 -24.30 2.91 25.91
C GLN A 185 -24.52 1.94 27.07
N THR A 186 -24.73 0.68 26.74
CA THR A 186 -24.82 -0.46 27.67
C THR A 186 -23.55 -1.30 27.58
N VAL A 187 -23.31 -2.17 28.57
CA VAL A 187 -22.15 -3.09 28.61
C VAL A 187 -22.11 -4.04 27.40
N ASP A 188 -23.25 -4.27 26.73
CA ASP A 188 -23.41 -5.30 25.69
C ASP A 188 -22.93 -4.90 24.28
N SER A 189 -22.43 -3.67 24.07
CA SER A 189 -21.90 -3.23 22.76
C SER A 189 -20.57 -2.49 22.92
N PRO A 190 -19.44 -3.22 22.96
CA PRO A 190 -18.11 -2.64 23.22
C PRO A 190 -17.43 -2.03 21.98
N TYR A 191 -18.10 -2.02 20.83
CA TYR A 191 -17.52 -1.60 19.55
C TYR A 191 -17.54 -0.08 19.39
N SER A 192 -16.48 0.46 18.80
CA SER A 192 -16.38 1.86 18.41
C SER A 192 -16.59 2.00 16.92
N TYR A 193 -17.43 2.95 16.50
CA TYR A 193 -17.74 3.19 15.09
C TYR A 193 -17.44 4.62 14.68
N ASP A 194 -16.91 4.75 13.47
CA ASP A 194 -16.87 6.00 12.72
C ASP A 194 -17.66 5.80 11.42
N ASP A 195 -18.75 6.55 11.27
CA ASP A 195 -19.70 6.45 10.15
C ASP A 195 -19.68 7.75 9.34
N ASN A 196 -19.81 7.63 8.03
CA ASN A 196 -20.17 8.69 7.10
C ASN A 196 -20.72 8.08 5.80
N MET A 197 -21.15 8.92 4.87
CA MET A 197 -21.76 8.44 3.62
C MET A 197 -20.85 7.55 2.76
N TRP A 198 -19.53 7.57 2.96
CA TRP A 198 -18.58 6.78 2.19
C TRP A 198 -18.33 5.39 2.79
N GLY A 199 -18.53 5.22 4.09
CA GLY A 199 -18.43 3.92 4.75
C GLY A 199 -18.37 4.02 6.28
N VAL A 200 -18.51 2.86 6.91
CA VAL A 200 -18.43 2.66 8.36
C VAL A 200 -17.13 1.93 8.69
N THR A 201 -16.43 2.40 9.72
CA THR A 201 -15.28 1.74 10.32
C THR A 201 -15.65 1.28 11.72
N GLY A 202 -15.46 -0.01 12.01
CA GLY A 202 -15.61 -0.60 13.34
C GLY A 202 -14.26 -1.03 13.92
N GLU A 203 -14.03 -0.71 15.19
CA GLU A 203 -12.84 -1.08 15.97
C GLU A 203 -13.24 -1.60 17.37
N SER A 204 -12.24 -1.99 18.17
CA SER A 204 -12.37 -2.53 19.52
C SER A 204 -12.95 -3.95 19.63
N GLY A 205 -12.89 -4.51 20.84
CA GLY A 205 -13.35 -5.87 21.11
C GLY A 205 -12.63 -6.93 20.27
N GLU A 206 -13.38 -7.91 19.77
CA GLU A 206 -12.86 -9.02 18.98
C GLU A 206 -12.32 -8.60 17.60
N ILE A 207 -12.66 -7.39 17.12
CA ILE A 207 -12.19 -6.87 15.83
C ILE A 207 -10.68 -6.69 15.86
N GLU A 208 -10.13 -6.21 16.97
CA GLU A 208 -8.71 -5.87 17.10
C GLU A 208 -7.81 -7.09 17.28
N ILE A 209 -8.37 -8.27 17.57
CA ILE A 209 -7.61 -9.49 17.83
C ILE A 209 -7.46 -10.29 16.53
N PRO A 210 -6.29 -10.33 15.86
CA PRO A 210 -6.17 -10.91 14.52
C PRO A 210 -6.43 -12.42 14.46
N SER A 211 -6.23 -13.13 15.58
CA SER A 211 -6.47 -14.58 15.70
C SER A 211 -7.93 -14.95 15.96
N VAL A 212 -8.82 -13.97 16.19
CA VAL A 212 -10.24 -14.20 16.51
C VAL A 212 -11.10 -13.90 15.29
N ILE A 213 -12.13 -14.73 15.08
CA ILE A 213 -13.19 -14.44 14.10
C ILE A 213 -14.23 -13.56 14.81
N PRO A 214 -14.36 -12.28 14.45
CA PRO A 214 -15.30 -11.40 15.13
C PRO A 214 -16.74 -11.75 14.72
N PRO A 215 -17.72 -11.71 15.65
CA PRO A 215 -19.11 -12.07 15.38
C PRO A 215 -19.82 -10.98 14.56
N LEU A 216 -19.69 -11.03 13.23
CA LEU A 216 -20.17 -9.99 12.31
C LEU A 216 -21.65 -9.61 12.50
N GLU A 217 -22.53 -10.54 12.90
CA GLU A 217 -23.95 -10.25 13.19
C GLU A 217 -24.16 -9.20 14.27
N LYS A 218 -23.21 -9.06 15.20
CA LYS A 218 -23.25 -8.10 16.31
C LYS A 218 -22.54 -6.79 15.97
N ILE A 219 -21.78 -6.76 14.88
CA ILE A 219 -20.84 -5.69 14.55
C ILE A 219 -21.29 -4.88 13.34
N LEU A 220 -21.73 -5.55 12.27
CA LEU A 220 -22.11 -4.86 11.05
C LEU A 220 -23.26 -3.89 11.32
N GLN A 221 -23.08 -2.63 10.91
CA GLN A 221 -24.05 -1.56 11.10
C GLN A 221 -24.94 -1.38 9.86
N VAL A 222 -24.40 -1.65 8.66
CA VAL A 222 -25.09 -1.32 7.40
C VAL A 222 -25.25 -2.53 6.48
N CYS A 223 -24.24 -3.38 6.36
CA CYS A 223 -24.22 -4.49 5.42
C CYS A 223 -24.99 -5.70 5.93
N THR A 224 -25.74 -6.33 5.03
CA THR A 224 -26.24 -7.69 5.25
C THR A 224 -25.08 -8.67 5.15
N LEU A 225 -25.04 -9.68 6.01
CA LEU A 225 -24.06 -10.76 5.90
C LEU A 225 -24.12 -11.42 4.50
N PRO A 226 -22.98 -11.74 3.87
CA PRO A 226 -22.94 -12.43 2.57
C PRO A 226 -23.77 -13.73 2.55
N GLU A 227 -23.80 -14.47 3.65
CA GLU A 227 -24.56 -15.71 3.80
C GLU A 227 -26.08 -15.45 3.77
N LYS A 228 -26.52 -14.32 4.34
CA LYS A 228 -27.93 -13.88 4.40
C LYS A 228 -28.35 -12.99 3.22
N ALA A 229 -27.40 -12.56 2.40
CA ALA A 229 -27.65 -11.76 1.20
C ALA A 229 -28.44 -12.57 0.13
N PRO A 230 -29.19 -11.88 -0.77
CA PRO A 230 -30.02 -12.53 -1.78
C PRO A 230 -29.30 -13.62 -2.60
N ASN A 231 -30.00 -14.73 -2.86
CA ASN A 231 -29.50 -15.82 -3.70
C ASN A 231 -29.57 -15.52 -5.22
N LYS A 232 -30.09 -14.36 -5.62
CA LYS A 232 -30.14 -13.90 -7.01
C LYS A 232 -29.19 -12.73 -7.18
N SER A 233 -28.26 -12.82 -8.13
CA SER A 233 -27.38 -11.71 -8.47
C SER A 233 -28.18 -10.53 -9.03
N GLN A 234 -27.72 -9.32 -8.75
CA GLN A 234 -28.27 -8.09 -9.31
C GLN A 234 -27.23 -7.44 -10.22
N TYR A 235 -27.65 -7.01 -11.40
CA TYR A 235 -26.82 -6.20 -12.29
C TYR A 235 -27.23 -4.75 -12.14
N ILE A 236 -26.24 -3.85 -12.05
CA ILE A 236 -26.44 -2.41 -12.10
C ILE A 236 -25.56 -1.82 -13.19
N LYS A 237 -26.00 -0.70 -13.79
CA LYS A 237 -25.23 0.06 -14.79
C LYS A 237 -24.90 1.44 -14.26
N LEU A 238 -23.60 1.73 -14.10
CA LEU A 238 -23.10 3.02 -13.67
C LEU A 238 -22.59 3.84 -14.84
N ARG A 239 -23.10 5.06 -14.99
CA ARG A 239 -22.63 6.02 -15.97
C ARG A 239 -21.58 6.93 -15.36
N PHE A 240 -20.42 7.03 -16.00
CA PHE A 240 -19.34 7.92 -15.62
C PHE A 240 -19.17 9.05 -16.63
N VAL A 241 -18.83 10.24 -16.13
CA VAL A 241 -18.38 11.39 -16.92
C VAL A 241 -17.15 11.97 -16.26
N LYS A 242 -16.06 12.05 -17.02
CA LYS A 242 -14.76 12.56 -16.57
C LYS A 242 -14.31 12.00 -15.22
N GLY A 243 -14.46 10.68 -15.04
CA GLY A 243 -14.08 9.96 -13.82
C GLY A 243 -15.13 9.92 -12.71
N LEU A 244 -16.21 10.71 -12.78
CA LEU A 244 -17.23 10.74 -11.73
C LEU A 244 -18.50 9.98 -12.12
N PRO A 245 -19.09 9.20 -11.19
CA PRO A 245 -20.37 8.56 -11.44
C PRO A 245 -21.48 9.63 -11.41
N VAL A 246 -22.33 9.62 -12.44
CA VAL A 246 -23.40 10.62 -12.65
C VAL A 246 -24.76 9.97 -12.88
N GLY A 247 -24.82 8.64 -13.00
CA GLY A 247 -26.08 7.94 -13.18
C GLY A 247 -26.02 6.45 -12.85
N LEU A 248 -27.18 5.90 -12.54
CA LEU A 248 -27.41 4.52 -12.17
C LEU A 248 -28.66 3.99 -12.89
N ASP A 249 -28.54 2.89 -13.61
CA ASP A 249 -29.62 2.20 -14.34
C ASP A 249 -30.43 3.13 -15.26
N GLY A 250 -29.73 4.01 -15.98
CA GLY A 250 -30.32 4.93 -16.95
C GLY A 250 -30.93 6.20 -16.34
N LYS A 251 -30.84 6.40 -15.02
CA LYS A 251 -31.27 7.62 -14.34
C LYS A 251 -30.07 8.42 -13.85
N GLU A 252 -30.17 9.75 -13.96
CA GLU A 252 -29.15 10.66 -13.45
C GLU A 252 -29.41 10.99 -11.99
N TYR A 253 -28.33 11.14 -11.24
CA TYR A 253 -28.35 11.45 -9.81
C TYR A 253 -27.21 12.41 -9.50
N ASP A 254 -27.41 13.28 -8.51
CA ASP A 254 -26.27 13.95 -7.91
C ASP A 254 -25.41 12.93 -7.14
N LEU A 255 -24.13 13.25 -6.94
CA LEU A 255 -23.17 12.34 -6.32
C LEU A 255 -23.58 11.89 -4.91
N VAL A 256 -24.23 12.75 -4.11
CA VAL A 256 -24.66 12.40 -2.76
C VAL A 256 -25.77 11.36 -2.80
N GLU A 257 -26.79 11.61 -3.63
CA GLU A 257 -27.89 10.66 -3.82
C GLU A 257 -27.39 9.33 -4.40
N LEU A 258 -26.48 9.38 -5.38
CA LEU A 258 -25.92 8.19 -6.02
C LEU A 258 -25.17 7.32 -5.01
N ILE A 259 -24.33 7.91 -4.17
CA ILE A 259 -23.61 7.21 -3.09
C ILE A 259 -24.62 6.56 -2.14
N GLY A 260 -25.63 7.30 -1.67
CA GLY A 260 -26.65 6.77 -0.78
C GLY A 260 -27.45 5.60 -1.38
N ARG A 261 -27.77 5.64 -2.68
CA ARG A 261 -28.42 4.55 -3.41
C ARG A 261 -27.53 3.32 -3.53
N LEU A 262 -26.26 3.51 -3.88
CA LEU A 262 -25.30 2.41 -3.99
C LEU A 262 -24.98 1.79 -2.64
N ASN A 263 -24.94 2.56 -1.55
CA ASN A 263 -24.83 2.01 -0.21
C ASN A 263 -25.97 1.04 0.07
N LYS A 264 -27.24 1.44 -0.17
CA LYS A 264 -28.40 0.58 0.04
C LYS A 264 -28.36 -0.68 -0.81
N ILE A 265 -28.04 -0.55 -2.10
CA ILE A 265 -28.00 -1.70 -3.02
C ILE A 265 -26.84 -2.63 -2.65
N GLY A 266 -25.64 -2.10 -2.45
CA GLY A 266 -24.44 -2.88 -2.10
C GLY A 266 -24.58 -3.57 -0.75
N ALA A 267 -25.06 -2.85 0.27
CA ALA A 267 -25.28 -3.38 1.62
C ALA A 267 -26.25 -4.56 1.63
N LYS A 268 -27.34 -4.49 0.85
CA LYS A 268 -28.28 -5.62 0.67
C LYS A 268 -27.59 -6.88 0.17
N HIS A 269 -26.56 -6.74 -0.67
CA HIS A 269 -25.78 -7.86 -1.20
C HIS A 269 -24.52 -8.18 -0.37
N GLY A 270 -24.29 -7.52 0.76
CA GLY A 270 -23.10 -7.70 1.62
C GLY A 270 -21.80 -7.17 1.04
N VAL A 271 -21.87 -6.32 0.01
CA VAL A 271 -20.72 -5.77 -0.71
C VAL A 271 -19.96 -4.78 0.17
N GLY A 272 -18.63 -4.79 0.07
CA GLY A 272 -17.77 -3.79 0.72
C GLY A 272 -17.44 -4.07 2.19
N ILE A 273 -17.75 -5.27 2.70
CA ILE A 273 -17.24 -5.74 3.99
C ILE A 273 -15.75 -6.12 3.83
N ALA A 274 -14.89 -5.57 4.67
CA ALA A 274 -13.46 -5.91 4.70
C ALA A 274 -12.93 -6.03 6.14
N HIS A 275 -12.26 -7.16 6.43
CA HIS A 275 -11.31 -7.24 7.55
C HIS A 275 -9.96 -6.75 7.04
N HIS A 276 -9.37 -5.78 7.72
CA HIS A 276 -8.14 -5.17 7.23
C HIS A 276 -7.15 -4.95 8.37
N ILE A 277 -5.93 -5.43 8.17
CA ILE A 277 -4.79 -5.13 9.04
C ILE A 277 -3.99 -4.05 8.34
N GLU A 278 -3.77 -2.93 9.04
CA GLU A 278 -3.15 -1.73 8.47
C GLU A 278 -1.99 -1.23 9.31
N ASP A 279 -1.08 -0.52 8.64
CA ASP A 279 0.02 0.22 9.28
C ASP A 279 -0.44 1.65 9.63
N ARG A 280 -0.65 1.91 10.93
CA ARG A 280 -0.92 3.26 11.43
C ARG A 280 0.33 4.14 11.34
N LEU A 281 0.12 5.44 11.20
CA LEU A 281 1.19 6.44 11.15
C LEU A 281 2.08 6.41 12.39
N VAL A 282 1.49 6.09 13.55
CA VAL A 282 2.19 5.99 14.84
C VAL A 282 3.02 4.70 15.01
N GLY A 283 3.17 3.89 13.95
CA GLY A 283 3.99 2.68 13.94
C GLY A 283 3.31 1.42 14.47
N LEU A 284 2.01 1.47 14.73
CA LEU A 284 1.23 0.33 15.21
C LEU A 284 0.54 -0.40 14.05
N LYS A 285 0.51 -1.73 14.13
CA LYS A 285 -0.44 -2.53 13.35
C LYS A 285 -1.75 -2.61 14.10
N VAL A 286 -2.86 -2.36 13.41
CA VAL A 286 -4.20 -2.56 13.96
C VAL A 286 -5.04 -3.35 12.97
N ARG A 287 -6.09 -4.00 13.49
CA ARG A 287 -7.11 -4.64 12.68
C ARG A 287 -8.43 -3.88 12.84
N GLY A 288 -9.01 -3.48 11.72
CA GLY A 288 -10.34 -2.86 11.64
C GLY A 288 -11.31 -3.70 10.81
N LEU A 289 -12.60 -3.45 11.02
CA LEU A 289 -13.67 -3.94 10.16
C LEU A 289 -14.27 -2.75 9.41
N TYR A 290 -14.41 -2.87 8.10
CA TYR A 290 -14.89 -1.79 7.24
C TYR A 290 -16.13 -2.22 6.47
N GLU A 291 -17.10 -1.32 6.35
CA GLU A 291 -18.30 -1.46 5.52
C GLU A 291 -18.39 -0.28 4.56
N ALA A 292 -18.03 -0.47 3.29
CA ALA A 292 -18.01 0.60 2.29
C ALA A 292 -18.64 0.17 0.96
N PRO A 293 -19.98 -0.06 0.91
CA PRO A 293 -20.62 -0.67 -0.24
C PRO A 293 -20.55 0.22 -1.50
N ALA A 294 -20.87 1.51 -1.39
CA ALA A 294 -20.77 2.42 -2.53
C ALA A 294 -19.32 2.60 -2.99
N ALA A 295 -18.37 2.74 -2.05
CA ALA A 295 -16.97 2.91 -2.37
C ALA A 295 -16.39 1.71 -3.16
N GLU A 296 -16.67 0.48 -2.70
CA GLU A 296 -16.27 -0.75 -3.38
C GLU A 296 -16.82 -0.79 -4.81
N ILE A 297 -18.11 -0.51 -4.98
CA ILE A 297 -18.77 -0.53 -6.30
C ILE A 297 -18.19 0.55 -7.22
N ILE A 298 -18.15 1.80 -6.76
CA ILE A 298 -17.72 2.95 -7.56
C ILE A 298 -16.26 2.80 -7.95
N ILE A 299 -15.36 2.48 -7.01
CA ILE A 299 -13.93 2.40 -7.29
C ILE A 299 -13.62 1.21 -8.19
N ASN A 300 -14.26 0.05 -8.00
CA ASN A 300 -14.08 -1.08 -8.92
C ASN A 300 -14.56 -0.73 -10.34
N ALA A 301 -15.70 -0.07 -10.47
CA ALA A 301 -16.25 0.33 -11.76
C ALA A 301 -15.35 1.38 -12.45
N HIS A 302 -14.95 2.40 -11.71
CA HIS A 302 -14.05 3.46 -12.17
C HIS A 302 -12.71 2.90 -12.65
N PHE A 303 -12.04 2.09 -11.83
CA PHE A 303 -10.75 1.48 -12.15
C PHE A 303 -10.78 0.70 -13.47
N ASN A 304 -11.83 -0.09 -13.71
CA ASN A 304 -11.95 -0.89 -14.93
C ASN A 304 -12.26 -0.05 -16.16
N LEU A 305 -13.06 1.02 -16.02
CA LEU A 305 -13.28 1.98 -17.11
C LEU A 305 -12.01 2.76 -17.44
N GLU A 306 -11.30 3.27 -16.44
CA GLU A 306 -10.03 3.99 -16.58
C GLU A 306 -8.98 3.13 -17.31
N LYS A 307 -8.88 1.85 -16.91
CA LYS A 307 -7.99 0.88 -17.54
C LYS A 307 -8.28 0.71 -19.04
N TYR A 308 -9.55 0.69 -19.42
CA TYR A 308 -9.98 0.42 -20.80
C TYR A 308 -9.72 1.59 -21.75
N VAL A 309 -9.74 2.83 -21.24
CA VAL A 309 -9.47 4.06 -22.02
C VAL A 309 -8.01 4.52 -21.97
N SER A 310 -7.13 3.75 -21.34
CA SER A 310 -5.73 4.14 -21.08
C SER A 310 -4.73 3.18 -21.67
N THR A 311 -3.61 3.74 -22.14
CA THR A 311 -2.47 2.98 -22.65
C THR A 311 -1.82 2.16 -21.54
N ARG A 312 -0.94 1.21 -21.92
CA ARG A 312 -0.20 0.39 -20.95
C ARG A 312 0.64 1.22 -19.98
N GLU A 313 1.33 2.25 -20.48
CA GLU A 313 2.21 3.09 -19.65
C GLU A 313 1.41 4.02 -18.74
N GLU A 314 0.29 4.59 -19.22
CA GLU A 314 -0.63 5.37 -18.38
C GLU A 314 -1.17 4.53 -17.23
N ASN A 315 -1.64 3.30 -17.50
CA ASN A 315 -2.13 2.38 -16.48
C ASN A 315 -1.05 2.04 -15.43
N GLY A 316 0.18 1.79 -15.88
CA GLY A 316 1.31 1.50 -14.99
C GLY A 316 1.65 2.69 -14.09
N PHE A 317 1.80 3.88 -14.66
CA PHE A 317 2.17 5.08 -13.90
C PHE A 317 1.02 5.57 -13.00
N LYS A 318 -0.22 5.54 -13.48
CA LYS A 318 -1.42 5.92 -12.71
C LYS A 318 -1.59 5.07 -11.45
N THR A 319 -1.23 3.78 -11.49
CA THR A 319 -1.24 2.91 -10.30
C THR A 319 -0.29 3.42 -9.21
N LEU A 320 0.90 3.92 -9.58
CA LEU A 320 1.86 4.50 -8.63
C LEU A 320 1.33 5.80 -8.02
N VAL A 321 0.71 6.64 -8.86
CA VAL A 321 0.08 7.91 -8.46
C VAL A 321 -1.08 7.65 -7.49
N ASP A 322 -1.98 6.72 -7.82
CA ASP A 322 -3.13 6.34 -6.98
C ASP A 322 -2.67 5.85 -5.60
N THR A 323 -1.63 5.00 -5.58
CA THR A 323 -1.04 4.49 -4.33
C THR A 323 -0.45 5.63 -3.50
N LYS A 324 0.27 6.56 -4.12
CA LYS A 324 0.85 7.71 -3.42
C LYS A 324 -0.23 8.65 -2.91
N TRP A 325 -1.28 8.92 -3.69
CA TRP A 325 -2.41 9.75 -3.30
C TRP A 325 -3.13 9.16 -2.08
N ALA A 326 -3.41 7.85 -2.10
CA ALA A 326 -4.04 7.15 -0.98
C ALA A 326 -3.19 7.23 0.29
N TYR A 327 -1.87 7.09 0.17
CA TYR A 327 -0.95 7.27 1.30
C TYR A 327 -0.99 8.71 1.85
N LEU A 328 -0.92 9.75 1.00
CA LEU A 328 -0.96 11.14 1.48
C LEU A 328 -2.28 11.42 2.22
N CYS A 329 -3.40 10.90 1.72
CA CYS A 329 -4.69 11.00 2.42
C CYS A 329 -4.67 10.27 3.77
N TYR A 330 -4.14 9.04 3.82
CA TYR A 330 -4.05 8.25 5.05
C TYR A 330 -3.14 8.90 6.10
N GLY A 331 -1.97 9.34 5.65
CA GLY A 331 -0.87 9.89 6.43
C GLY A 331 -1.07 11.33 6.90
N ALA A 332 -2.30 11.85 6.87
CA ALA A 332 -2.62 13.22 7.32
C ALA A 332 -1.98 14.35 6.49
N LEU A 333 -1.65 14.09 5.22
CA LEU A 333 -0.97 15.02 4.32
C LEU A 333 -1.92 15.59 3.27
N TRP A 334 -3.17 15.90 3.64
CA TRP A 334 -4.16 16.44 2.71
C TRP A 334 -3.78 17.81 2.14
N TYR A 335 -3.16 18.65 2.96
CA TYR A 335 -2.71 20.00 2.59
C TYR A 335 -1.24 20.04 2.13
N GLU A 336 -0.60 18.88 1.95
CA GLU A 336 0.75 18.82 1.44
C GLU A 336 0.75 19.14 -0.07
N PRO A 337 1.67 19.98 -0.60
CA PRO A 337 1.62 20.44 -1.99
C PRO A 337 1.58 19.33 -3.05
N LEU A 338 2.29 18.22 -2.87
CA LEU A 338 2.25 17.09 -3.81
C LEU A 338 0.83 16.48 -3.91
N MET A 339 -0.04 16.60 -2.88
CA MET A 339 -1.46 16.24 -3.02
C MET A 339 -2.14 17.02 -4.16
N ALA A 340 -1.88 18.31 -4.30
CA ALA A 340 -2.44 19.14 -5.38
C ALA A 340 -1.86 18.76 -6.75
N ASP A 341 -0.54 18.52 -6.82
CA ASP A 341 0.13 18.09 -8.06
C ASP A 341 -0.40 16.73 -8.55
N LEU A 342 -0.60 15.78 -7.64
CA LEU A 342 -1.20 14.48 -7.96
C LEU A 342 -2.65 14.65 -8.43
N ASN A 343 -3.45 15.49 -7.77
CA ASN A 343 -4.83 15.76 -8.19
C ASN A 343 -4.89 16.34 -9.61
N ALA A 344 -3.98 17.24 -9.98
CA ALA A 344 -3.91 17.81 -11.33
C ALA A 344 -3.64 16.73 -12.39
N TYR A 345 -2.66 15.84 -12.15
CA TYR A 345 -2.41 14.70 -13.02
C TYR A 345 -3.61 13.74 -13.11
N ILE A 346 -4.21 13.41 -11.96
CA ILE A 346 -5.36 12.51 -11.87
C ILE A 346 -6.55 13.08 -12.64
N ASP A 347 -6.84 14.37 -12.50
CA ASP A 347 -7.92 15.05 -13.23
C ASP A 347 -7.69 14.99 -14.74
N GLN A 348 -6.45 15.19 -15.20
CA GLN A 348 -6.08 15.09 -16.61
C GLN A 348 -6.32 13.68 -17.18
N VAL A 349 -5.89 12.64 -16.47
CA VAL A 349 -6.15 11.23 -16.88
C VAL A 349 -7.66 10.96 -16.93
N ASN A 350 -8.42 11.56 -16.02
CA ASN A 350 -9.84 11.32 -15.87
C ASN A 350 -10.71 11.97 -16.96
N GLU A 351 -10.20 12.93 -17.75
CA GLU A 351 -10.97 13.58 -18.81
C GLU A 351 -11.58 12.59 -19.82
N LYS A 352 -10.86 11.51 -20.12
CA LYS A 352 -11.30 10.44 -21.04
C LYS A 352 -12.13 9.34 -20.38
N VAL A 353 -12.22 9.31 -19.04
CA VAL A 353 -12.92 8.27 -18.28
C VAL A 353 -14.43 8.56 -18.25
N SER A 354 -15.07 8.35 -19.39
CA SER A 354 -16.52 8.54 -19.57
C SER A 354 -17.10 7.33 -20.28
N GLY A 355 -18.21 6.79 -19.77
CA GLY A 355 -18.78 5.54 -20.29
C GLY A 355 -19.79 4.91 -19.35
N MET A 356 -20.17 3.67 -19.67
CA MET A 356 -21.09 2.85 -18.89
C MET A 356 -20.37 1.61 -18.38
N VAL A 357 -20.55 1.29 -17.10
CA VAL A 357 -19.97 0.12 -16.46
C VAL A 357 -21.07 -0.74 -15.87
N THR A 358 -21.14 -2.01 -16.25
CA THR A 358 -22.08 -2.98 -15.67
C THR A 358 -21.40 -3.75 -14.55
N VAL A 359 -21.97 -3.67 -13.35
CA VAL A 359 -21.47 -4.35 -12.15
C VAL A 359 -22.47 -5.40 -11.71
N LYS A 360 -21.99 -6.62 -11.48
CA LYS A 360 -22.74 -7.73 -10.90
C LYS A 360 -22.51 -7.77 -9.39
N LEU A 361 -23.60 -7.69 -8.64
CA LEU A 361 -23.61 -7.77 -7.18
C LEU A 361 -24.15 -9.14 -6.75
N TYR A 362 -23.38 -9.86 -5.94
CA TYR A 362 -23.78 -11.17 -5.43
C TYR A 362 -22.99 -11.55 -4.18
N LYS A 363 -23.68 -11.73 -3.04
CA LYS A 363 -23.14 -12.29 -1.78
C LYS A 363 -21.70 -11.83 -1.45
N GLY A 364 -21.53 -10.54 -1.24
CA GLY A 364 -20.26 -9.91 -0.88
C GLY A 364 -19.44 -9.40 -2.05
N MET A 365 -19.75 -9.83 -3.27
CA MET A 365 -18.99 -9.50 -4.47
C MET A 365 -19.62 -8.35 -5.26
N ALA A 366 -18.77 -7.42 -5.71
CA ALA A 366 -19.07 -6.44 -6.75
C ALA A 366 -18.10 -6.64 -7.92
N GLU A 367 -18.55 -7.35 -8.95
CA GLU A 367 -17.73 -7.73 -10.11
C GLU A 367 -18.09 -6.84 -11.31
N VAL A 368 -17.09 -6.19 -11.92
CA VAL A 368 -17.30 -5.50 -13.19
C VAL A 368 -17.34 -6.53 -14.31
N VAL A 369 -18.49 -6.64 -14.97
CA VAL A 369 -18.74 -7.67 -16.00
C VAL A 369 -18.79 -7.12 -17.42
N ALA A 370 -18.98 -5.81 -17.57
CA ALA A 370 -18.94 -5.14 -18.87
C ALA A 370 -18.57 -3.66 -18.72
N VAL A 371 -17.84 -3.15 -19.70
CA VAL A 371 -17.46 -1.74 -19.83
C VAL A 371 -17.78 -1.33 -21.27
N ASP A 372 -18.43 -0.18 -21.43
CA ASP A 372 -18.80 0.39 -22.72
C ASP A 372 -18.44 1.88 -22.76
N THR A 373 -17.72 2.31 -23.78
CA THR A 373 -17.25 3.69 -23.93
C THR A 373 -16.84 3.98 -25.37
N ALA A 374 -17.14 5.21 -25.82
CA ALA A 374 -16.66 5.73 -27.09
C ALA A 374 -15.16 6.09 -27.07
N ASN A 375 -14.55 6.23 -25.89
CA ASN A 375 -13.14 6.61 -25.72
C ASN A 375 -12.21 5.38 -25.64
N THR A 376 -12.67 4.22 -26.11
CA THR A 376 -11.91 2.97 -26.01
C THR A 376 -10.64 2.99 -26.86
N LEU A 377 -9.57 2.37 -26.36
CA LEU A 377 -8.37 2.07 -27.14
C LEU A 377 -8.40 0.66 -27.76
N PHE A 378 -9.48 -0.09 -27.52
CA PHE A 378 -9.69 -1.41 -28.09
C PHE A 378 -10.24 -1.31 -29.51
N ASP A 379 -9.55 -1.94 -30.44
CA ASP A 379 -10.02 -2.18 -31.80
C ASP A 379 -10.26 -3.69 -31.98
N GLU A 380 -11.51 -4.07 -32.20
CA GLU A 380 -11.93 -5.46 -32.37
C GLU A 380 -11.21 -6.14 -33.54
N LYS A 381 -10.94 -5.40 -34.63
CA LYS A 381 -10.29 -5.96 -35.82
C LYS A 381 -8.82 -6.30 -35.55
N LEU A 382 -8.15 -5.50 -34.73
CA LEU A 382 -6.76 -5.76 -34.33
C LEU A 382 -6.65 -6.90 -33.31
N ALA A 383 -7.69 -7.13 -32.51
CA ALA A 383 -7.66 -8.11 -31.42
C ALA A 383 -8.25 -9.49 -31.80
N THR A 384 -8.99 -9.59 -32.89
CA THR A 384 -9.68 -10.83 -33.29
C THR A 384 -8.69 -11.94 -33.69
N PHE A 385 -9.07 -13.19 -33.40
CA PHE A 385 -8.39 -14.38 -33.91
C PHE A 385 -8.87 -14.77 -35.33
N MET A 386 -9.94 -14.14 -35.80
CA MET A 386 -10.45 -14.36 -37.16
C MET A 386 -9.47 -13.78 -38.18
N LYS A 387 -9.49 -14.30 -39.40
CA LYS A 387 -8.60 -13.84 -40.47
C LYS A 387 -8.90 -12.39 -40.81
N ASP A 388 -8.06 -11.48 -40.32
CA ASP A 388 -8.11 -10.04 -40.58
C ASP A 388 -6.69 -9.53 -40.88
N ALA A 389 -6.57 -8.56 -41.79
CA ALA A 389 -5.30 -8.02 -42.25
C ALA A 389 -4.84 -6.77 -41.49
N SER A 390 -5.61 -6.30 -40.50
CA SER A 390 -5.35 -5.08 -39.74
C SER A 390 -4.08 -5.17 -38.88
N PHE A 391 -3.72 -6.34 -38.37
CA PHE A 391 -2.48 -6.57 -37.63
C PHE A 391 -1.40 -7.23 -38.51
N ASN A 392 -0.31 -6.51 -38.81
CA ASN A 392 0.82 -7.05 -39.58
C ASN A 392 1.67 -8.01 -38.73
N GLN A 393 1.32 -9.29 -38.73
CA GLN A 393 2.01 -10.34 -37.97
C GLN A 393 3.50 -10.49 -38.36
N ASN A 394 3.91 -10.05 -39.56
CA ASN A 394 5.30 -10.13 -40.00
C ASN A 394 6.23 -9.21 -39.20
N ALA A 395 5.70 -8.17 -38.52
CA ALA A 395 6.49 -7.29 -37.67
C ALA A 395 6.91 -7.96 -36.34
N SER A 396 6.19 -9.00 -35.90
CA SER A 396 6.38 -9.60 -34.58
C SER A 396 7.80 -10.17 -34.36
N PRO A 397 8.39 -10.97 -35.27
CA PRO A 397 9.74 -11.49 -35.06
C PRO A 397 10.80 -10.39 -34.88
N GLY A 398 10.75 -9.33 -35.71
CA GLY A 398 11.68 -8.19 -35.61
C GLY A 398 11.49 -7.39 -34.32
N PHE A 399 10.25 -7.17 -33.89
CA PHE A 399 9.96 -6.57 -32.58
C PHE A 399 10.56 -7.40 -31.44
N ILE A 400 10.33 -8.71 -31.43
CA ILE A 400 10.82 -9.62 -30.38
C ILE A 400 12.35 -9.63 -30.35
N GLU A 401 13.00 -9.68 -31.50
CA GLU A 401 14.46 -9.66 -31.61
C GLU A 401 15.07 -8.43 -30.90
N ILE A 402 14.54 -7.24 -31.18
CA ILE A 402 15.04 -5.99 -30.60
C ILE A 402 14.60 -5.83 -29.15
N TYR A 403 13.33 -6.07 -28.83
CA TYR A 403 12.80 -5.89 -27.47
C TYR A 403 13.50 -6.79 -26.44
N THR A 404 13.83 -8.02 -26.85
CA THR A 404 14.53 -8.98 -25.98
C THR A 404 16.04 -8.80 -25.95
N LEU A 405 16.62 -7.95 -26.80
CA LEU A 405 18.08 -7.77 -26.90
C LEU A 405 18.71 -7.44 -25.54
N GLN A 406 18.14 -6.50 -24.79
CA GLN A 406 18.64 -6.13 -23.46
C GLN A 406 18.64 -7.31 -22.48
N MET A 407 17.60 -8.16 -22.53
CA MET A 407 17.50 -9.35 -21.68
C MET A 407 18.52 -10.40 -22.10
N ARG A 408 18.73 -10.58 -23.42
CA ARG A 408 19.74 -11.49 -23.96
C ARG A 408 21.17 -11.05 -23.59
N LEU A 409 21.46 -9.75 -23.66
CA LEU A 409 22.75 -9.19 -23.28
C LEU A 409 22.99 -9.29 -21.76
N ALA A 410 21.96 -9.03 -20.94
CA ALA A 410 22.06 -9.20 -19.49
C ALA A 410 22.34 -10.65 -19.06
N GLN A 411 21.90 -11.63 -19.86
CA GLN A 411 22.19 -13.05 -19.65
C GLN A 411 23.56 -13.46 -20.21
N ASP A 412 24.24 -12.61 -20.97
CA ASP A 412 25.61 -12.86 -21.41
C ASP A 412 26.57 -12.48 -20.27
N THR A 413 26.54 -13.29 -19.21
CA THR A 413 27.41 -13.13 -18.05
C THR A 413 28.84 -13.53 -18.39
N GLN A 414 29.81 -12.81 -17.81
CA GLN A 414 31.20 -13.25 -17.79
C GLN A 414 31.27 -14.63 -17.16
N ARG A 415 31.89 -15.59 -17.87
CA ARG A 415 32.04 -16.95 -17.35
C ARG A 415 33.31 -17.04 -16.53
N PHE A 416 33.30 -17.69 -15.39
CA PHE A 416 34.49 -17.89 -14.57
C PHE A 416 34.86 -19.36 -14.46
N ALA A 417 36.14 -19.66 -14.66
CA ALA A 417 36.69 -20.99 -14.47
C ALA A 417 37.75 -21.00 -13.37
N LEU A 418 37.66 -21.96 -12.45
CA LEU A 418 38.71 -22.24 -11.47
C LEU A 418 39.71 -23.24 -12.06
N LEU A 419 40.99 -22.86 -12.12
CA LEU A 419 42.10 -23.66 -12.60
C LEU A 419 43.03 -24.05 -11.45
N THR A 420 43.04 -25.33 -11.10
CA THR A 420 44.03 -25.92 -10.19
C THR A 420 44.68 -27.10 -10.89
N ILE A 421 45.84 -26.85 -11.50
CA ILE A 421 46.55 -27.84 -12.32
C ILE A 421 47.90 -28.14 -11.65
N GLY A 422 48.10 -29.39 -11.24
CA GLY A 422 49.26 -29.82 -10.47
C GLY A 422 50.60 -29.71 -11.20
N GLU A 423 51.01 -30.79 -11.88
CA GLU A 423 52.33 -30.91 -12.50
C GLU A 423 52.53 -29.96 -13.69
N ASP A 424 53.77 -29.49 -13.91
CA ASP A 424 54.10 -28.59 -15.03
C ASP A 424 53.88 -29.25 -16.41
N LYS A 425 53.98 -30.59 -16.50
CA LYS A 425 53.63 -31.35 -17.70
C LYS A 425 52.14 -31.18 -18.04
N ASN A 426 51.26 -31.28 -17.04
CA ASN A 426 49.81 -31.11 -17.21
C ASN A 426 49.48 -29.66 -17.54
N LYS A 427 50.15 -28.67 -16.93
CA LYS A 427 49.96 -27.25 -17.28
C LYS A 427 50.28 -26.96 -18.75
N LYS A 428 51.40 -27.50 -19.26
CA LYS A 428 51.76 -27.40 -20.68
C LYS A 428 50.73 -28.09 -21.58
N GLN A 429 50.25 -29.26 -21.18
CA GLN A 429 49.24 -30.00 -21.94
C GLN A 429 47.91 -29.25 -22.02
N PHE A 430 47.43 -28.64 -20.92
CA PHE A 430 46.15 -27.94 -20.85
C PHE A 430 46.17 -26.51 -21.42
N LEU A 431 47.36 -25.90 -21.59
CA LEU A 431 47.48 -24.52 -22.07
C LEU A 431 46.69 -24.23 -23.37
N PRO A 432 46.73 -25.08 -24.43
CA PRO A 432 45.95 -24.83 -25.64
C PRO A 432 44.44 -24.84 -25.41
N LEU A 433 43.94 -25.61 -24.44
CA LEU A 433 42.51 -25.63 -24.08
C LEU A 433 42.12 -24.40 -23.28
N ILE A 434 43.01 -23.94 -22.39
CA ILE A 434 42.79 -22.72 -21.59
C ILE A 434 42.77 -21.49 -22.50
N GLU A 435 43.68 -21.38 -23.46
CA GLU A 435 43.67 -20.29 -24.46
C GLU A 435 42.40 -20.29 -25.32
N ARG A 436 41.83 -21.47 -25.60
CA ARG A 436 40.53 -21.58 -26.28
C ARG A 436 39.38 -21.14 -25.38
N LEU A 437 39.40 -21.49 -24.10
CA LEU A 437 38.42 -21.01 -23.12
C LEU A 437 38.50 -19.48 -22.92
N ASP A 438 39.70 -18.92 -22.93
CA ASP A 438 39.95 -17.47 -22.89
C ASP A 438 39.27 -16.76 -24.07
N LYS A 439 39.45 -17.29 -25.29
CA LYS A 439 38.77 -16.80 -26.50
C LYS A 439 37.24 -16.96 -26.47
N LEU A 440 36.73 -17.91 -25.68
CA LEU A 440 35.30 -18.11 -25.43
C LEU A 440 34.75 -17.18 -24.33
N GLY A 441 35.57 -16.28 -23.77
CA GLY A 441 35.17 -15.30 -22.76
C GLY A 441 35.20 -15.81 -21.31
N PHE A 442 35.94 -16.89 -21.02
CA PHE A 442 36.17 -17.33 -19.64
C PHE A 442 37.25 -16.48 -18.96
N ASN A 443 36.94 -15.98 -17.77
CA ASN A 443 37.90 -15.41 -16.83
C ASN A 443 38.38 -16.50 -15.87
N PHE A 444 39.66 -16.46 -15.49
CA PHE A 444 40.25 -17.54 -14.71
C PHE A 444 40.61 -17.13 -13.28
N TYR A 445 40.20 -17.94 -12.32
CA TYR A 445 40.83 -18.01 -11.00
C TYR A 445 41.82 -19.15 -11.00
N ALA A 446 43.03 -18.95 -10.45
CA ALA A 446 44.05 -19.98 -10.49
C ALA A 446 44.85 -20.07 -9.18
N THR A 447 45.12 -21.29 -8.73
CA THR A 447 46.01 -21.50 -7.56
C THR A 447 47.41 -20.98 -7.85
N GLU A 448 48.14 -20.52 -6.83
CA GLU A 448 49.43 -19.81 -6.97
C GLU A 448 50.39 -20.37 -8.05
N LYS A 449 50.65 -21.68 -8.04
CA LYS A 449 51.55 -22.34 -9.01
C LYS A 449 50.97 -22.35 -10.43
N THR A 450 49.65 -22.45 -10.57
CA THR A 450 48.92 -22.40 -11.84
C THR A 450 48.91 -20.97 -12.36
N HIS A 451 48.61 -19.99 -11.50
CA HIS A 451 48.62 -18.56 -11.83
C HIS A 451 49.99 -18.10 -12.35
N LYS A 452 51.09 -18.45 -11.67
CA LYS A 452 52.45 -18.11 -12.12
C LYS A 452 52.76 -18.68 -13.51
N PHE A 453 52.26 -19.87 -13.83
CA PHE A 453 52.43 -20.48 -15.15
C PHE A 453 51.61 -19.76 -16.23
N LEU A 454 50.33 -19.47 -15.95
CA LEU A 454 49.45 -18.75 -16.87
C LEU A 454 49.97 -17.35 -17.18
N LYS A 455 50.46 -16.63 -16.16
CA LYS A 455 51.08 -15.31 -16.31
C LYS A 455 52.30 -15.34 -17.24
N LYS A 456 53.17 -16.36 -17.12
CA LYS A 456 54.31 -16.56 -18.05
C LYS A 456 53.86 -16.85 -19.48
N SER A 457 52.70 -17.50 -19.63
CA SER A 457 52.10 -17.87 -20.92
C SER A 457 51.17 -16.78 -21.48
N LYS A 458 51.15 -15.58 -20.87
CA LYS A 458 50.30 -14.43 -21.26
C LYS A 458 48.78 -14.67 -21.17
N VAL A 459 48.33 -15.63 -20.34
CA VAL A 459 46.92 -15.83 -20.02
C VAL A 459 46.60 -15.13 -18.70
N ALA A 460 45.61 -14.24 -18.71
CA ALA A 460 45.18 -13.52 -17.52
C ALA A 460 44.48 -14.46 -16.52
N SER A 461 44.78 -14.30 -15.23
CA SER A 461 44.08 -15.02 -14.16
C SER A 461 44.20 -14.27 -12.84
N VAL A 462 43.26 -14.47 -11.93
CA VAL A 462 43.31 -13.99 -10.55
C VAL A 462 43.91 -15.07 -9.66
N MET A 463 44.95 -14.72 -8.90
CA MET A 463 45.63 -15.67 -8.02
C MET A 463 44.78 -16.00 -6.80
N LEU A 464 44.63 -17.30 -6.50
CA LEU A 464 44.02 -17.80 -5.27
C LEU A 464 45.03 -18.56 -4.42
N HIS A 465 44.96 -18.31 -3.12
CA HIS A 465 45.65 -19.09 -2.11
C HIS A 465 44.92 -20.40 -1.84
N LYS A 466 45.68 -21.46 -1.51
CA LYS A 466 45.09 -22.71 -1.00
C LYS A 466 44.52 -22.49 0.41
N MET A 467 43.47 -23.22 0.80
CA MET A 467 42.76 -22.94 2.07
C MET A 467 43.68 -23.10 3.29
N HIS A 468 44.63 -24.03 3.22
CA HIS A 468 45.62 -24.27 4.28
C HIS A 468 46.80 -23.28 4.30
N SER A 469 46.92 -22.37 3.32
CA SER A 469 48.08 -21.47 3.18
C SER A 469 47.91 -20.09 3.85
N GLY A 470 46.75 -19.82 4.45
CA GLY A 470 46.48 -18.60 5.24
C GLY A 470 46.33 -17.28 4.46
N GLY A 471 46.74 -17.21 3.18
CA GLY A 471 46.59 -16.03 2.34
C GLY A 471 45.15 -15.80 1.83
N LYS A 472 44.83 -14.57 1.41
CA LYS A 472 43.54 -14.18 0.82
C LYS A 472 43.72 -13.36 -0.48
N PRO A 473 42.81 -13.45 -1.46
CA PRO A 473 41.64 -14.35 -1.49
C PRO A 473 42.06 -15.81 -1.66
N ASN A 474 41.34 -16.73 -1.02
CA ASN A 474 41.59 -18.16 -1.11
C ASN A 474 40.44 -18.92 -1.80
N LEU A 475 40.63 -20.24 -1.98
CA LEU A 475 39.63 -21.10 -2.63
C LEU A 475 38.27 -21.09 -1.92
N GLU A 476 38.25 -21.03 -0.58
CA GLU A 476 37.01 -20.98 0.19
C GLU A 476 36.24 -19.67 -0.08
N ASP A 477 36.97 -18.54 -0.16
CA ASP A 477 36.39 -17.22 -0.43
C ASP A 477 35.67 -17.19 -1.78
N ILE A 478 36.24 -17.82 -2.82
CA ILE A 478 35.63 -17.85 -4.17
C ILE A 478 34.49 -18.86 -4.28
N LEU A 479 34.62 -20.05 -3.66
CA LEU A 479 33.54 -21.04 -3.66
C LEU A 479 32.29 -20.48 -2.94
N LYS A 480 32.45 -19.70 -1.87
CA LYS A 480 31.33 -19.02 -1.18
C LYS A 480 30.62 -17.97 -2.04
N GLN A 481 31.31 -17.36 -3.00
CA GLN A 481 30.72 -16.35 -3.88
C GLN A 481 29.84 -16.94 -4.99
N ASN A 482 29.93 -18.26 -5.24
CA ASN A 482 29.14 -18.96 -6.25
C ASN A 482 29.23 -18.37 -7.67
N VAL A 483 30.42 -17.90 -8.03
CA VAL A 483 30.70 -17.22 -9.31
C VAL A 483 31.26 -18.15 -10.40
N LEU A 484 31.57 -19.41 -10.07
CA LEU A 484 32.27 -20.33 -10.97
C LEU A 484 31.31 -21.14 -11.84
N ASP A 485 31.50 -21.11 -13.15
CA ASP A 485 30.76 -21.92 -14.13
C ASP A 485 31.46 -23.24 -14.46
N LEU A 486 32.77 -23.30 -14.20
CA LEU A 486 33.63 -24.43 -14.55
C LEU A 486 34.75 -24.60 -13.55
N ILE A 487 35.08 -25.83 -13.18
CA ILE A 487 36.26 -26.14 -12.38
C ILE A 487 37.12 -27.16 -13.13
N ILE A 488 38.37 -26.82 -13.40
CA ILE A 488 39.39 -27.74 -13.90
C ILE A 488 40.37 -28.01 -12.77
N ASN A 489 40.26 -29.21 -12.19
CA ASN A 489 41.09 -29.65 -11.07
C ASN A 489 41.87 -30.90 -11.40
N VAL A 490 43.13 -30.72 -11.82
CA VAL A 490 44.04 -31.81 -12.15
C VAL A 490 44.99 -32.02 -10.96
N PRO A 491 44.82 -33.10 -10.18
CA PRO A 491 45.59 -33.32 -8.96
C PRO A 491 47.08 -33.51 -9.23
N TYR A 492 47.88 -33.34 -8.19
CA TYR A 492 49.33 -33.57 -8.21
C TYR A 492 49.63 -34.98 -7.66
N ASN A 493 50.44 -35.79 -8.35
CA ASN A 493 50.66 -37.21 -7.98
C ASN A 493 51.50 -37.43 -6.71
N GLY A 494 51.99 -36.37 -6.05
CA GLY A 494 52.65 -36.44 -4.74
C GLY A 494 51.73 -35.93 -3.62
N THR A 495 51.18 -36.84 -2.82
CA THR A 495 50.24 -36.52 -1.73
C THR A 495 50.91 -35.74 -0.60
N THR A 496 50.33 -34.60 -0.23
CA THR A 496 50.56 -33.94 1.06
C THR A 496 49.20 -33.80 1.74
N THR A 497 49.11 -34.06 3.04
CA THR A 497 47.84 -34.12 3.81
C THR A 497 46.95 -32.86 3.70
N GLY A 498 47.52 -31.71 3.33
CA GLY A 498 46.77 -30.47 3.07
C GLY A 498 46.13 -30.36 1.68
N SER A 499 46.62 -31.08 0.65
CA SER A 499 46.04 -31.03 -0.69
C SER A 499 44.77 -31.87 -0.83
N GLU A 500 44.67 -32.97 -0.08
CA GLU A 500 43.49 -33.86 -0.08
C GLU A 500 42.24 -33.16 0.48
N LYS A 501 42.42 -32.31 1.49
CA LYS A 501 41.33 -31.51 2.07
C LYS A 501 40.78 -30.48 1.09
N ASP A 502 41.65 -29.81 0.34
CA ASP A 502 41.22 -28.82 -0.65
C ASP A 502 40.45 -29.48 -1.81
N GLU A 503 40.90 -30.66 -2.25
CA GLU A 503 40.23 -31.42 -3.31
C GLU A 503 38.85 -31.94 -2.89
N ALA A 504 38.71 -32.41 -1.65
CA ALA A 504 37.43 -32.87 -1.12
C ALA A 504 36.39 -31.74 -1.09
N VAL A 505 36.79 -30.55 -0.61
CA VAL A 505 35.90 -29.37 -0.54
C VAL A 505 35.47 -28.90 -1.93
N ILE A 506 36.40 -28.85 -2.90
CA ILE A 506 36.07 -28.46 -4.29
C ILE A 506 35.06 -29.46 -4.89
N LYS A 507 35.25 -30.76 -4.68
CA LYS A 507 34.36 -31.81 -5.18
C LYS A 507 32.97 -31.71 -4.55
N GLU A 508 32.90 -31.61 -3.22
CA GLU A 508 31.64 -31.49 -2.50
C GLU A 508 30.87 -30.23 -2.93
N TRP A 509 31.57 -29.11 -3.05
CA TRP A 509 30.97 -27.86 -3.50
C TRP A 509 30.45 -27.93 -4.95
N ALA A 510 31.24 -28.51 -5.86
CA ALA A 510 30.85 -28.65 -7.26
C ALA A 510 29.57 -29.51 -7.42
N VAL A 511 29.49 -30.62 -6.68
CA VAL A 511 28.29 -31.47 -6.66
C VAL A 511 27.09 -30.72 -6.06
N LYS A 512 27.29 -30.00 -4.95
CA LYS A 512 26.22 -29.26 -4.28
C LYS A 512 25.62 -28.15 -5.16
N ASN A 513 26.42 -27.51 -6.01
CA ASN A 513 26.01 -26.37 -6.83
C ASN A 513 25.81 -26.71 -8.32
N ASP A 514 25.81 -28.00 -8.68
CA ASP A 514 25.68 -28.49 -10.06
C ASP A 514 26.71 -27.88 -11.04
N ILE A 515 27.93 -27.63 -10.55
CA ILE A 515 29.02 -27.07 -11.35
C ILE A 515 29.87 -28.20 -11.94
N LYS A 516 30.18 -28.08 -13.24
CA LYS A 516 30.98 -29.07 -13.95
C LYS A 516 32.43 -29.07 -13.43
N LEU A 517 32.81 -30.14 -12.74
CA LEU A 517 34.18 -30.41 -12.30
C LEU A 517 34.86 -31.38 -13.26
N ILE A 518 35.99 -30.99 -13.85
CA ILE A 518 36.76 -31.79 -14.79
C ILE A 518 38.17 -32.03 -14.25
N THR A 519 38.64 -33.27 -14.31
CA THR A 519 39.94 -33.68 -13.77
C THR A 519 40.92 -34.19 -14.83
N ASP A 520 40.47 -34.37 -16.07
CA ASP A 520 41.28 -34.91 -17.18
C ASP A 520 41.22 -34.06 -18.46
N TYR A 521 42.20 -34.28 -19.33
CA TYR A 521 42.38 -33.50 -20.55
C TYR A 521 41.29 -33.78 -21.60
N GLN A 522 40.89 -35.03 -21.79
CA GLN A 522 39.99 -35.43 -22.86
C GLN A 522 38.57 -34.87 -22.63
N THR A 523 38.12 -34.91 -21.38
CA THR A 523 36.84 -34.32 -20.97
C THR A 523 36.85 -32.80 -21.13
N THR A 524 37.98 -32.15 -20.80
CA THR A 524 38.14 -30.70 -21.00
C THR A 524 38.09 -30.37 -22.49
N GLU A 525 38.79 -31.13 -23.34
CA GLU A 525 38.78 -30.93 -24.79
C GLU A 525 37.39 -31.08 -25.40
N ASN A 526 36.64 -32.11 -24.98
CA ASN A 526 35.28 -32.33 -25.45
C ASN A 526 34.35 -31.17 -25.07
N LEU A 527 34.46 -30.66 -23.83
CA LEU A 527 33.72 -29.48 -23.40
C LEU A 527 34.08 -28.26 -24.26
N VAL A 528 35.37 -27.97 -24.46
CA VAL A 528 35.80 -26.81 -25.26
C VAL A 528 35.25 -26.89 -26.69
N ARG A 529 35.34 -28.07 -27.33
CA ARG A 529 34.76 -28.30 -28.68
C ARG A 529 33.25 -28.07 -28.71
N GLU A 530 32.53 -28.48 -27.68
CA GLU A 530 31.09 -28.26 -27.57
C GLU A 530 30.75 -26.76 -27.44
N LEU A 531 31.49 -26.05 -26.58
CA LEU A 531 31.30 -24.61 -26.36
C LEU A 531 31.62 -23.80 -27.63
N GLU A 532 32.67 -24.15 -28.37
CA GLU A 532 33.01 -23.53 -29.66
C GLU A 532 31.91 -23.73 -30.70
N LYS A 533 31.35 -24.94 -30.80
CA LYS A 533 30.20 -25.21 -31.69
C LYS A 533 29.01 -24.33 -31.35
N ARG A 534 28.71 -24.14 -30.06
CA ARG A 534 27.62 -23.27 -29.59
C ARG A 534 27.89 -21.79 -29.89
N MET A 535 29.14 -21.34 -29.81
CA MET A 535 29.52 -19.95 -30.14
C MET A 535 29.41 -19.66 -31.64
N VAL A 536 29.84 -20.59 -32.51
CA VAL A 536 29.71 -20.44 -33.98
C VAL A 536 28.24 -20.36 -34.40
N VAL A 537 27.34 -21.08 -33.71
CA VAL A 537 25.89 -20.98 -33.94
C VAL A 537 25.32 -19.63 -33.47
N ARG A 538 25.86 -19.03 -32.40
CA ARG A 538 25.50 -17.67 -31.97
C ARG A 538 25.94 -16.62 -32.99
N VAL A 539 27.18 -16.68 -33.50
CA VAL A 539 27.73 -15.69 -34.46
C VAL A 539 27.10 -15.79 -35.85
N LYS A 540 26.64 -16.97 -36.28
CA LYS A 540 25.88 -17.13 -37.54
C LYS A 540 24.40 -16.69 -37.43
N LYS A 541 23.91 -16.40 -36.22
CA LYS A 541 22.54 -15.98 -35.94
C LYS A 541 22.43 -14.55 -35.39
N SER A 542 23.56 -13.89 -35.16
CA SER A 542 23.71 -12.43 -34.98
C SER A 542 24.08 -11.81 -36.32
#